data_AF-A0A7S1ZI65-F1
#
_entry.id   AF-A0A7S1ZI65-F1
#
_cell.length_a   1.000
_cell.length_b   1.000
_cell.length_c   1.000
_cell.angle_alpha   90.00
_cell.angle_beta   90.00
_cell.angle_gamma   90.00
#
_symmetry.space_group_name_H-M   'P 1'
#
loop_
_entity.id
_entity.type
_entity.pdbx_description
1 polymer ?
#
loop_
_entity_poly.entity_id
_entity_poly.type
_entity_poly.pdbx_seq_one_letter_code
_entity_poly.pdbx_strand_id
1 'polypeptide(L)'
;MTTPALSAGCALLAFSPSLSLLFLIAYQKSQLIIIVTTSAFAFLLSSLLASLLWLPVPASLRTGPLIIPPAVVCQFLLRCGFVKVYHRVEAVIQKSIRKHERHEAEQVRRRQEQQRQENNNENHNRAEEGADNVAAPTSAGLSETAKLRLELNDWSCGIAAGNGFGGMHAVLLYGTLLASESSAVGTLYQDSCSFMPSLVNSAIIAFLFSILDMILMLLTFYGMRRRKDGYARNSVNVRPEGSGGASVCAGRIPLLRFPDTAWGGNLALIVAFFAHLAAGFATVPNLKQNGCLVSLPALAGVVGLTAIIFVSGVSGHFLPDIQGRRMGQNGLAAEAMRHED
;
A
#
# COMPACT_ATOMS: atom_id res chain seq x y z
N MET A 1 15.87 7.86 -37.24
CA MET A 1 14.40 7.68 -37.04
C MET A 1 14.06 6.72 -35.89
N THR A 2 15.02 6.34 -35.03
CA THR A 2 14.82 5.40 -33.91
C THR A 2 14.51 6.09 -32.56
N THR A 3 14.62 7.41 -32.49
CA THR A 3 14.45 8.21 -31.27
C THR A 3 13.05 8.17 -30.64
N PRO A 4 11.92 8.31 -31.37
CA PRO A 4 10.60 8.33 -30.72
C PRO A 4 10.17 6.96 -30.20
N ALA A 5 10.53 5.89 -30.91
CA ALA A 5 10.24 4.53 -30.45
C ALA A 5 11.05 4.18 -29.19
N LEU A 6 12.33 4.56 -29.16
CA LEU A 6 13.18 4.36 -27.97
C LEU A 6 12.67 5.16 -26.78
N SER A 7 12.34 6.44 -26.96
CA SER A 7 11.86 7.29 -25.87
C SER A 7 10.50 6.84 -25.33
N ALA A 8 9.56 6.48 -26.21
CA ALA A 8 8.26 5.93 -25.82
C ALA A 8 8.43 4.58 -25.10
N GLY A 9 9.27 3.67 -25.60
CA GLY A 9 9.54 2.39 -24.97
C GLY A 9 10.17 2.54 -23.58
N CYS A 10 11.14 3.44 -23.43
CA CYS A 10 11.77 3.73 -22.13
C CYS A 10 10.79 4.40 -21.16
N ALA A 11 9.93 5.31 -21.65
CA ALA A 11 8.88 5.92 -20.84
C ALA A 11 7.86 4.88 -20.34
N LEU A 12 7.39 4.00 -21.22
CA LEU A 12 6.51 2.90 -20.83
C LEU A 12 7.20 1.98 -19.83
N LEU A 13 8.48 1.64 -20.01
CA LEU A 13 9.22 0.80 -19.07
C LEU A 13 9.34 1.46 -17.68
N ALA A 14 9.75 2.73 -17.61
CA ALA A 14 9.92 3.46 -16.36
C ALA A 14 8.60 3.60 -15.59
N PHE A 15 7.51 3.93 -16.29
CA PHE A 15 6.19 4.20 -15.68
C PHE A 15 5.24 2.99 -15.67
N SER A 16 5.63 1.86 -16.26
CA SER A 16 4.80 0.64 -16.37
C SER A 16 4.17 0.18 -15.06
N PRO A 17 4.92 -0.03 -13.96
CA PRO A 17 4.33 -0.51 -12.71
C PRO A 17 3.32 0.51 -12.15
N SER A 18 3.64 1.81 -12.26
CA SER A 18 2.75 2.84 -11.75
C SER A 18 1.47 3.01 -12.57
N LEU A 19 1.59 3.06 -13.89
CA LEU A 19 0.43 3.18 -14.79
C LEU A 19 -0.45 1.94 -14.71
N SER A 20 0.13 0.74 -14.69
CA SER A 20 -0.62 -0.51 -14.59
C SER A 20 -1.45 -0.54 -13.30
N LEU A 21 -0.87 -0.21 -12.15
CA LEU A 21 -1.61 -0.20 -10.89
C LEU A 21 -2.59 0.98 -10.78
N LEU A 22 -2.28 2.11 -11.41
CA LEU A 22 -3.20 3.25 -11.46
C LEU A 22 -4.48 2.88 -12.22
N PHE A 23 -4.35 2.31 -13.42
CA PHE A 23 -5.51 1.96 -14.24
C PHE A 23 -6.25 0.72 -13.73
N LEU A 24 -5.53 -0.32 -13.27
CA LEU A 24 -6.16 -1.57 -12.86
C LEU A 24 -6.76 -1.51 -11.46
N ILE A 25 -6.14 -0.79 -10.51
CA ILE A 25 -6.55 -0.80 -9.10
C ILE A 25 -7.12 0.56 -8.69
N ALA A 26 -6.38 1.64 -8.87
CA ALA A 26 -6.79 2.94 -8.33
C ALA A 26 -8.01 3.51 -9.07
N TYR A 27 -8.10 3.35 -10.40
CA TYR A 27 -9.18 3.93 -11.19
C TYR A 27 -10.56 3.30 -10.92
N GLN A 28 -10.59 2.10 -10.34
CA GLN A 28 -11.85 1.44 -9.97
C GLN A 28 -12.59 2.17 -8.85
N LYS A 29 -11.87 2.96 -8.01
CA LYS A 29 -12.43 3.61 -6.82
C LYS A 29 -11.83 5.00 -6.62
N SER A 30 -12.69 6.02 -6.60
CA SER A 30 -12.28 7.42 -6.37
C SER A 30 -11.48 7.62 -5.09
N GLN A 31 -11.80 6.87 -4.03
CA GLN A 31 -11.09 6.91 -2.75
C GLN A 31 -9.61 6.50 -2.88
N LEU A 32 -9.28 5.52 -3.72
CA LEU A 32 -7.90 5.11 -3.94
C LEU A 32 -7.12 6.16 -4.73
N ILE A 33 -7.75 6.85 -5.69
CA ILE A 33 -7.13 7.95 -6.44
C ILE A 33 -6.71 9.09 -5.50
N ILE A 34 -7.55 9.42 -4.50
CA ILE A 34 -7.22 10.41 -3.48
C ILE A 34 -5.97 9.98 -2.70
N ILE A 35 -5.86 8.70 -2.34
CA ILE A 35 -4.69 8.15 -1.62
C ILE A 35 -3.42 8.23 -2.49
N VAL A 36 -3.50 7.85 -3.78
CA VAL A 36 -2.38 7.97 -4.73
C VAL A 36 -1.90 9.43 -4.84
N THR A 37 -2.84 10.37 -5.01
CA THR A 37 -2.51 11.78 -5.21
C THR A 37 -1.90 12.40 -3.96
N THR A 38 -2.47 12.11 -2.79
CA THR A 38 -1.97 12.62 -1.51
C THR A 38 -0.61 12.01 -1.12
N SER A 39 -0.35 10.75 -1.43
CA SER A 39 0.97 10.14 -1.19
C SER A 39 2.04 10.67 -2.15
N ALA A 40 1.69 10.95 -3.42
CA ALA A 40 2.56 11.63 -4.36
C ALA A 40 2.94 13.04 -3.88
N PHE A 41 1.97 13.79 -3.34
CA PHE A 41 2.24 15.09 -2.72
C PHE A 41 3.15 14.96 -1.49
N ALA A 42 2.94 13.96 -0.63
CA ALA A 42 3.80 13.71 0.52
C ALA A 42 5.26 13.39 0.10
N PHE A 43 5.45 12.69 -1.02
CA PHE A 43 6.77 12.47 -1.60
C PHE A 43 7.41 13.78 -2.08
N LEU A 44 6.69 14.63 -2.81
CA LEU A 44 7.20 15.95 -3.25
C LEU A 44 7.62 16.81 -2.05
N LEU A 45 6.79 16.86 -1.01
CA LEU A 45 7.10 17.57 0.22
C LEU A 45 8.37 17.02 0.88
N SER A 46 8.55 15.70 0.88
CA SER A 46 9.76 15.08 1.40
C SER A 46 11.01 15.44 0.60
N SER A 47 10.94 15.40 -0.72
CA SER A 47 12.05 15.77 -1.61
C SER A 47 12.40 17.26 -1.48
N LEU A 48 11.40 18.13 -1.28
CA LEU A 48 11.61 19.53 -0.95
C LEU A 48 12.36 19.70 0.38
N LEU A 49 11.91 19.02 1.44
CA LEU A 49 12.57 19.05 2.75
C LEU A 49 14.01 18.52 2.70
N ALA A 50 14.25 17.43 1.97
CA ALA A 50 15.59 16.91 1.75
C ALA A 50 16.49 17.94 1.04
N SER A 51 15.95 18.65 0.05
CA SER A 51 16.68 19.69 -0.67
C SER A 51 17.00 20.89 0.22
N LEU A 52 16.03 21.34 1.04
CA LEU A 52 16.23 22.40 2.04
C LEU A 52 17.27 22.03 3.10
N LEU A 53 17.28 20.77 3.54
CA LEU A 53 18.27 20.25 4.48
C LEU A 53 19.69 20.23 3.90
N TRP A 54 19.82 20.09 2.58
CA TRP A 54 21.10 20.07 1.87
C TRP A 54 21.66 21.46 1.56
N LEU A 55 20.83 22.52 1.52
CA LEU A 55 21.26 23.89 1.25
C LEU A 55 22.41 24.40 2.13
N PRO A 56 22.42 24.23 3.47
CA PRO A 56 23.50 24.74 4.32
C PRO A 56 24.82 23.97 4.17
N VAL A 57 24.85 22.82 3.48
CA VAL A 57 26.06 22.00 3.33
C VAL A 57 27.05 22.74 2.40
N PRO A 58 28.32 22.93 2.81
CA PRO A 58 29.32 23.61 2.00
C PRO A 58 29.62 22.82 0.72
N ALA A 59 30.00 23.52 -0.36
CA ALA A 59 30.24 22.93 -1.68
C ALA A 59 31.27 21.78 -1.67
N SER A 60 32.26 21.84 -0.77
CA SER A 60 33.27 20.79 -0.59
C SER A 60 32.69 19.43 -0.16
N LEU A 61 31.53 19.42 0.49
CA LEU A 61 30.83 18.22 0.94
C LEU A 61 29.64 17.84 0.03
N ARG A 62 29.34 18.66 -1.01
CA ARG A 62 28.23 18.41 -1.92
C ARG A 62 28.51 17.32 -2.96
N THR A 63 29.76 16.89 -3.10
CA THR A 63 30.15 15.88 -4.07
C THR A 63 30.05 14.48 -3.47
N GLY A 64 29.16 13.66 -4.01
CA GLY A 64 29.18 12.21 -3.81
C GLY A 64 28.01 11.64 -3.00
N PRO A 65 28.20 10.43 -2.45
CA PRO A 65 27.11 9.63 -1.86
C PRO A 65 26.56 10.17 -0.54
N LEU A 66 27.14 11.26 -0.01
CA LEU A 66 26.74 11.85 1.27
C LEU A 66 25.33 12.48 1.23
N ILE A 67 24.79 12.78 0.05
CA ILE A 67 23.41 13.27 -0.10
C ILE A 67 22.35 12.17 0.12
N ILE A 68 22.73 10.89 0.00
CA ILE A 68 21.79 9.77 0.04
C ILE A 68 21.16 9.62 1.43
N PRO A 69 21.92 9.55 2.55
CA PRO A 69 21.34 9.38 3.87
C PRO A 69 20.30 10.44 4.29
N PRO A 70 20.56 11.77 4.16
CA PRO A 70 19.56 12.77 4.55
C PRO A 70 18.29 12.69 3.70
N ALA A 71 18.41 12.45 2.39
CA ALA A 71 17.26 12.29 1.52
C ALA A 71 16.40 11.08 1.91
N VAL A 72 17.03 9.91 2.14
CA VAL A 72 16.35 8.68 2.54
C VAL A 72 15.66 8.85 3.91
N VAL A 73 16.31 9.50 4.88
CA VAL A 73 15.71 9.79 6.19
C VAL A 73 14.49 10.67 6.05
N CYS A 74 14.57 11.79 5.31
CA CYS A 74 13.43 12.66 5.05
C CYS A 74 12.28 11.90 4.36
N GLN A 75 12.57 11.09 3.35
CA GLN A 75 11.59 10.28 2.62
C GLN A 75 10.92 9.25 3.52
N PHE A 76 11.70 8.56 4.35
CA PHE A 76 11.19 7.58 5.30
C PHE A 76 10.32 8.21 6.40
N LEU A 77 10.72 9.36 6.95
CA LEU A 77 9.94 10.07 7.97
C LEU A 77 8.60 10.56 7.43
N LEU A 78 8.58 11.15 6.23
CA LEU A 78 7.35 11.61 5.60
C LEU A 78 6.44 10.43 5.21
N ARG A 79 7.01 9.30 4.79
CA ARG A 79 6.27 8.04 4.56
C ARG A 79 5.58 7.56 5.84
N CYS A 80 6.31 7.49 6.96
CA CYS A 80 5.72 7.16 8.27
C CYS A 80 4.65 8.17 8.70
N GLY A 81 4.89 9.46 8.48
CA GLY A 81 3.96 10.56 8.76
C GLY A 81 2.66 10.42 7.97
N PHE A 82 2.75 10.16 6.67
CA PHE A 82 1.61 9.93 5.79
C PHE A 82 0.74 8.76 6.29
N VAL A 83 1.35 7.60 6.57
CA VAL A 83 0.61 6.42 7.08
C VAL A 83 -0.03 6.70 8.44
N LYS A 84 0.63 7.47 9.31
CA LYS A 84 0.06 7.89 10.60
C LYS A 84 -1.18 8.77 10.41
N VAL A 85 -1.14 9.72 9.48
CA VAL A 85 -2.30 10.57 9.14
C VAL A 85 -3.42 9.72 8.54
N TYR A 86 -3.09 8.80 7.63
CA TYR A 86 -4.05 7.87 7.04
C TYR A 86 -4.82 7.07 8.11
N HIS A 87 -4.13 6.40 9.04
CA HIS A 87 -4.79 5.64 10.12
C HIS A 87 -5.60 6.53 11.07
N ARG A 88 -5.27 7.82 11.20
CA ARG A 88 -6.06 8.78 11.97
C ARG A 88 -7.36 9.11 11.25
N VAL A 89 -7.29 9.37 9.95
CA VAL A 89 -8.48 9.63 9.10
C VAL A 89 -9.39 8.41 9.08
N GLU A 90 -8.83 7.21 8.89
CA GLU A 90 -9.56 5.94 8.96
C GLU A 90 -10.32 5.80 10.29
N ALA A 91 -9.67 6.09 11.42
CA ALA A 91 -10.32 6.02 12.74
C ALA A 91 -11.49 7.02 12.89
N VAL A 92 -11.35 8.22 12.34
CA VAL A 92 -12.41 9.24 12.34
C VAL A 92 -13.59 8.80 11.46
N ILE A 93 -13.31 8.29 10.25
CA ILE A 93 -14.32 7.76 9.33
C ILE A 93 -15.08 6.60 9.99
N GLN A 94 -14.37 5.65 10.59
CA GLN A 94 -14.99 4.52 11.30
C GLN A 94 -15.84 4.96 12.49
N LYS A 95 -15.46 6.03 13.19
CA LYS A 95 -16.28 6.60 14.26
C LYS A 95 -17.54 7.26 13.71
N SER A 96 -17.44 7.98 12.60
CA SER A 96 -18.57 8.62 11.92
C SER A 96 -19.58 7.59 11.42
N ILE A 97 -19.11 6.53 10.75
CA ILE A 97 -19.97 5.45 10.25
C ILE A 97 -20.72 4.78 11.40
N ARG A 98 -20.04 4.41 12.49
CA ARG A 98 -20.71 3.82 13.67
C ARG A 98 -21.76 4.73 14.29
N LYS A 99 -21.54 6.05 14.27
CA LYS A 99 -22.51 7.01 14.75
C LYS A 99 -23.74 7.06 13.85
N HIS A 100 -23.54 7.01 12.52
CA HIS A 100 -24.64 6.97 11.55
C HIS A 100 -25.46 5.68 11.68
N GLU A 101 -24.80 4.52 11.76
CA GLU A 101 -25.46 3.21 11.97
C GLU A 101 -26.34 3.19 13.22
N ARG A 102 -25.91 3.84 14.32
CA ARG A 102 -26.71 3.99 15.54
C ARG A 102 -27.95 4.86 15.32
N HIS A 103 -27.80 5.99 14.65
CA HIS A 103 -28.93 6.87 14.35
C HIS A 103 -29.94 6.20 13.42
N GLU A 104 -29.48 5.45 12.43
CA GLU A 104 -30.36 4.66 11.55
C GLU A 104 -31.08 3.55 12.33
N ALA A 105 -30.38 2.80 13.19
CA ALA A 105 -31.00 1.77 14.02
C ALA A 105 -32.06 2.35 14.99
N GLU A 106 -31.78 3.51 15.58
CA GLU A 106 -32.74 4.24 16.43
C GLU A 106 -33.96 4.71 15.62
N GLN A 107 -33.76 5.22 14.39
CA GLN A 107 -34.86 5.63 13.52
C GLN A 107 -35.73 4.44 13.09
N VAL A 108 -35.13 3.31 12.73
CA VAL A 108 -35.85 2.08 12.38
C VAL A 108 -36.67 1.59 13.58
N ARG A 109 -36.07 1.59 14.78
CA ARG A 109 -36.78 1.20 16.01
C ARG A 109 -37.98 2.12 16.29
N ARG A 110 -37.82 3.44 16.16
CA ARG A 110 -38.93 4.40 16.32
C ARG A 110 -40.05 4.17 15.31
N ARG A 111 -39.71 3.90 14.06
CA ARG A 111 -40.71 3.57 13.01
C ARG A 111 -41.45 2.27 13.31
N GLN A 112 -40.74 1.23 13.77
CA GLN A 112 -41.36 -0.02 14.18
C GLN A 112 -42.29 0.17 15.40
N GLU A 113 -41.89 1.00 16.36
CA GLU A 113 -42.74 1.33 17.52
C GLU A 113 -44.00 2.10 17.09
N GLN A 114 -43.88 3.06 16.16
CA GLN A 114 -45.02 3.78 15.57
C GLN A 114 -45.95 2.83 14.80
N GLN A 115 -45.42 2.00 13.90
CA GLN A 115 -46.22 1.01 13.17
C GLN A 115 -46.92 0.02 14.11
N ARG A 116 -46.27 -0.38 15.21
CA ARG A 116 -46.89 -1.25 16.20
C ARG A 116 -48.05 -0.55 16.93
N GLN A 117 -47.91 0.74 17.23
CA GLN A 117 -49.00 1.54 17.81
C GLN A 117 -50.15 1.73 16.83
N GLU A 118 -49.86 2.01 15.56
CA GLU A 118 -50.86 2.10 14.48
C GLU A 118 -51.59 0.77 14.30
N ASN A 119 -50.87 -0.35 14.19
CA ASN A 119 -51.47 -1.68 14.09
C ASN A 119 -52.31 -2.05 15.31
N ASN A 120 -51.89 -1.65 16.52
CA ASN A 120 -52.69 -1.85 17.73
C ASN A 120 -53.99 -1.02 17.70
N ASN A 121 -53.93 0.22 17.21
CA ASN A 121 -55.12 1.07 17.03
C ASN A 121 -56.04 0.52 15.94
N GLU A 122 -55.48 0.04 14.81
CA GLU A 122 -56.25 -0.57 13.73
C GLU A 122 -56.91 -1.88 14.16
N ASN A 123 -56.22 -2.78 14.87
CA ASN A 123 -56.82 -4.02 15.39
C ASN A 123 -57.98 -3.75 16.35
N HIS A 124 -57.95 -2.62 17.07
CA HIS A 124 -59.10 -2.23 17.90
C HIS A 124 -60.32 -1.84 17.05
N ASN A 125 -60.09 -1.29 15.85
CA ASN A 125 -61.15 -0.92 14.90
C ASN A 125 -61.54 -2.08 13.95
N ARG A 126 -60.65 -3.04 13.69
CA ARG A 126 -60.78 -4.08 12.65
C ARG A 126 -61.29 -5.42 13.18
N ALA A 127 -61.75 -5.47 14.43
CA ALA A 127 -62.56 -6.60 14.92
C ALA A 127 -63.86 -6.81 14.10
N GLU A 128 -64.15 -5.98 13.10
CA GLU A 128 -65.30 -6.16 12.19
C GLU A 128 -64.99 -6.58 10.74
N GLU A 129 -63.78 -6.52 10.17
CA GLU A 129 -63.62 -6.85 8.73
C GLU A 129 -62.22 -7.32 8.28
N GLY A 130 -62.18 -8.59 7.84
CA GLY A 130 -61.36 -9.16 6.76
C GLY A 130 -59.87 -8.79 6.66
N ALA A 131 -59.00 -9.75 6.96
CA ALA A 131 -57.55 -9.67 6.81
C ALA A 131 -57.11 -10.17 5.42
N ASP A 132 -56.29 -9.39 4.71
CA ASP A 132 -55.40 -9.91 3.66
C ASP A 132 -54.17 -9.00 3.43
N ASN A 133 -53.01 -9.65 3.37
CA ASN A 133 -51.71 -9.26 2.80
C ASN A 133 -50.93 -8.07 3.40
N VAL A 134 -50.03 -8.38 4.36
CA VAL A 134 -48.96 -7.47 4.79
C VAL A 134 -47.62 -7.92 4.19
N ALA A 135 -47.13 -7.15 3.21
CA ALA A 135 -45.83 -7.34 2.58
C ALA A 135 -44.68 -6.87 3.50
N ALA A 136 -43.61 -7.65 3.54
CA ALA A 136 -42.43 -7.39 4.38
C ALA A 136 -41.62 -6.17 3.90
N PRO A 137 -41.12 -5.30 4.82
CA PRO A 137 -40.37 -4.12 4.46
C PRO A 137 -38.95 -4.47 4.00
N THR A 138 -38.57 -3.83 2.89
CA THR A 138 -37.37 -4.07 2.10
C THR A 138 -36.11 -3.58 2.82
N SER A 139 -35.16 -4.48 3.06
CA SER A 139 -33.87 -4.30 3.76
C SER A 139 -32.77 -3.58 2.95
N ALA A 140 -33.15 -2.79 1.94
CA ALA A 140 -32.24 -2.29 0.91
C ALA A 140 -31.19 -1.26 1.41
N GLY A 141 -31.50 -0.50 2.47
CA GLY A 141 -30.63 0.59 2.96
C GLY A 141 -29.34 0.16 3.67
N LEU A 142 -29.35 -0.96 4.41
CA LEU A 142 -28.16 -1.45 5.12
C LEU A 142 -27.07 -2.01 4.18
N SER A 143 -27.44 -2.34 2.94
CA SER A 143 -26.53 -2.91 1.95
C SER A 143 -25.50 -1.89 1.45
N GLU A 144 -25.89 -0.63 1.23
CA GLU A 144 -24.98 0.38 0.67
C GLU A 144 -23.89 0.82 1.65
N THR A 145 -24.23 1.04 2.93
CA THR A 145 -23.26 1.42 3.96
C THR A 145 -22.29 0.27 4.25
N ALA A 146 -22.76 -0.98 4.23
CA ALA A 146 -21.91 -2.16 4.31
C ALA A 146 -21.01 -2.32 3.07
N LYS A 147 -21.52 -1.99 1.87
CA LYS A 147 -20.76 -2.03 0.61
C LYS A 147 -19.63 -0.99 0.57
N LEU A 148 -19.86 0.20 1.15
CA LEU A 148 -18.83 1.24 1.35
C LEU A 148 -17.79 0.85 2.40
N ARG A 149 -18.18 0.08 3.42
CA ARG A 149 -17.28 -0.42 4.48
C ARG A 149 -16.35 -1.55 4.04
N LEU A 150 -16.78 -2.35 3.06
CA LEU A 150 -16.10 -3.59 2.70
C LEU A 150 -14.84 -3.41 1.84
N GLU A 151 -14.52 -2.18 1.40
CA GLU A 151 -13.65 -1.99 0.23
C GLU A 151 -12.32 -1.27 0.47
N LEU A 152 -12.07 -0.67 1.64
CA LEU A 152 -10.74 -0.17 2.01
C LEU A 152 -9.97 -1.24 2.78
N ASN A 153 -9.42 -2.19 2.03
CA ASN A 153 -8.41 -3.09 2.58
C ASN A 153 -7.09 -2.31 2.76
N ASP A 154 -6.39 -2.50 3.87
CA ASP A 154 -5.07 -1.89 4.11
C ASP A 154 -4.07 -2.25 2.99
N TRP A 155 -4.26 -3.41 2.35
CA TRP A 155 -3.48 -3.82 1.19
C TRP A 155 -3.69 -2.91 -0.02
N SER A 156 -4.95 -2.65 -0.40
CA SER A 156 -5.26 -1.83 -1.57
C SER A 156 -4.86 -0.37 -1.34
N CYS A 157 -5.03 0.11 -0.11
CA CYS A 157 -4.60 1.44 0.31
C CYS A 157 -3.07 1.57 0.33
N GLY A 158 -2.37 0.54 0.83
CA GLY A 158 -0.91 0.49 0.83
C GLY A 158 -0.31 0.47 -0.57
N ILE A 159 -0.89 -0.32 -1.49
CA ILE A 159 -0.48 -0.33 -2.91
C ILE A 159 -0.80 1.01 -3.58
N ALA A 160 -1.99 1.58 -3.36
CA ALA A 160 -2.36 2.87 -3.91
C ALA A 160 -1.41 3.98 -3.43
N ALA A 161 -1.14 4.03 -2.12
CA ALA A 161 -0.19 4.97 -1.54
C ALA A 161 1.23 4.77 -2.10
N GLY A 162 1.67 3.51 -2.22
CA GLY A 162 2.98 3.15 -2.77
C GLY A 162 3.12 3.53 -4.23
N ASN A 163 2.06 3.38 -5.01
CA ASN A 163 2.00 3.80 -6.40
C ASN A 163 2.19 5.33 -6.55
N GLY A 164 1.50 6.13 -5.74
CA GLY A 164 1.68 7.59 -5.77
C GLY A 164 3.10 8.02 -5.37
N PHE A 165 3.66 7.39 -4.34
CA PHE A 165 5.01 7.67 -3.86
C PHE A 165 6.07 7.28 -4.89
N GLY A 166 6.05 6.03 -5.38
CA GLY A 166 6.99 5.50 -6.36
C GLY A 166 6.82 6.12 -7.75
N GLY A 167 5.59 6.43 -8.16
CA GLY A 167 5.31 7.10 -9.43
C GLY A 167 5.92 8.50 -9.46
N MET A 168 5.77 9.28 -8.39
CA MET A 168 6.41 10.59 -8.31
C MET A 168 7.94 10.51 -8.19
N HIS A 169 8.46 9.46 -7.54
CA HIS A 169 9.90 9.19 -7.53
C HIS A 169 10.43 8.92 -8.94
N ALA A 170 9.73 8.09 -9.73
CA ALA A 170 10.07 7.85 -11.12
C ALA A 170 9.98 9.14 -11.97
N VAL A 171 8.97 9.99 -11.75
CA VAL A 171 8.86 11.29 -12.45
C VAL A 171 10.06 12.20 -12.12
N LEU A 172 10.46 12.33 -10.86
CA LEU A 172 11.60 13.17 -10.49
C LEU A 172 12.93 12.61 -11.00
N LEU A 173 13.11 11.28 -10.98
CA LEU A 173 14.35 10.63 -11.37
C LEU A 173 14.55 10.60 -12.90
N TYR A 174 13.48 10.29 -13.64
CA TYR A 174 13.55 10.00 -15.08
C TYR A 174 12.84 11.06 -15.94
N GLY A 175 11.82 11.76 -15.43
CA GLY A 175 11.00 12.67 -16.21
C GLY A 175 11.77 13.85 -16.82
N THR A 176 12.74 14.41 -16.10
CA THR A 176 13.59 15.50 -16.60
C THR A 176 14.52 15.04 -17.73
N LEU A 177 15.09 13.85 -17.62
CA LEU A 177 15.92 13.22 -18.66
C LEU A 177 15.10 12.86 -19.91
N LEU A 178 13.89 12.33 -19.71
CA LEU A 178 12.99 12.05 -20.81
C LEU A 178 12.61 13.33 -21.56
N ALA A 179 12.32 14.41 -20.83
CA ALA A 179 11.99 15.70 -21.43
C ALA A 179 13.16 16.27 -22.25
N SER A 180 14.40 16.21 -21.74
CA SER A 180 15.57 16.73 -22.45
C SER A 180 15.90 15.96 -23.73
N GLU A 181 15.75 14.64 -23.73
CA GLU A 181 16.05 13.80 -24.89
C GLU A 181 14.92 13.78 -25.93
N SER A 182 13.67 14.10 -25.53
CA SER A 182 12.50 14.04 -26.42
C SER A 182 12.58 14.97 -27.63
N SER A 183 13.33 16.07 -27.55
CA SER A 183 13.52 17.05 -28.63
C SER A 183 14.82 16.88 -29.41
N ALA A 184 15.73 15.99 -28.98
CA ALA A 184 17.06 15.86 -29.56
C ALA A 184 17.11 14.82 -30.70
N VAL A 185 17.99 15.05 -31.68
CA VAL A 185 18.20 14.14 -32.83
C VAL A 185 19.26 13.05 -32.52
N GLY A 186 19.81 13.02 -31.30
CA GLY A 186 20.85 12.08 -30.87
C GLY A 186 20.46 11.25 -29.65
N THR A 187 21.27 10.23 -29.33
CA THR A 187 21.16 9.44 -28.10
C THR A 187 22.33 9.74 -27.18
N LEU A 188 22.04 10.14 -25.95
CA LEU A 188 23.09 10.42 -24.95
C LEU A 188 23.60 9.12 -24.32
N TYR A 189 24.90 8.85 -24.47
CA TYR A 189 25.62 7.81 -23.75
C TYR A 189 26.35 8.41 -22.55
N GLN A 190 26.32 7.71 -21.43
CA GLN A 190 27.06 8.08 -20.22
C GLN A 190 28.30 7.20 -20.10
N ASP A 191 29.39 7.76 -19.59
CA ASP A 191 30.63 7.02 -19.32
C ASP A 191 30.41 5.85 -18.35
N SER A 192 29.38 5.94 -17.51
CA SER A 192 28.97 4.87 -16.60
C SER A 192 28.51 3.61 -17.31
N CYS A 193 28.09 3.71 -18.58
CA CYS A 193 27.48 2.62 -19.34
C CYS A 193 27.63 2.83 -20.86
N SER A 194 28.81 2.52 -21.41
CA SER A 194 29.08 2.75 -22.85
C SER A 194 28.26 1.86 -23.79
N PHE A 195 27.75 0.72 -23.32
CA PHE A 195 27.00 -0.24 -24.14
C PHE A 195 25.49 0.04 -24.21
N MET A 196 24.94 0.94 -23.37
CA MET A 196 23.50 1.18 -23.28
C MET A 196 23.19 2.69 -23.21
N PRO A 197 22.17 3.20 -23.93
CA PRO A 197 21.77 4.60 -23.83
C PRO A 197 21.41 4.98 -22.38
N SER A 198 21.78 6.20 -21.97
CA SER A 198 21.50 6.72 -20.63
C SER A 198 20.00 6.72 -20.27
N LEU A 199 19.15 6.91 -21.29
CA LEU A 199 17.69 6.85 -21.17
C LEU A 199 17.20 5.47 -20.73
N VAL A 200 17.75 4.39 -21.30
CA VAL A 200 17.39 3.01 -20.96
C VAL A 200 17.87 2.68 -19.54
N ASN A 201 19.12 3.06 -19.20
CA ASN A 201 19.67 2.86 -17.85
C ASN A 201 18.78 3.52 -16.79
N SER A 202 18.42 4.78 -17.01
CA SER A 202 17.60 5.58 -16.08
C SER A 202 16.17 5.03 -15.98
N ALA A 203 15.60 4.54 -17.09
CA ALA A 203 14.29 3.92 -17.10
C ALA A 203 14.26 2.62 -16.26
N ILE A 204 15.28 1.77 -16.36
CA ILE A 204 15.40 0.54 -15.55
C ILE A 204 15.55 0.89 -14.07
N ILE A 205 16.39 1.86 -13.73
CA ILE A 205 16.55 2.31 -12.33
C ILE A 205 15.23 2.85 -11.78
N ALA A 206 14.52 3.69 -12.54
CA ALA A 206 13.21 4.24 -12.14
C ALA A 206 12.16 3.13 -11.95
N PHE A 207 12.12 2.15 -12.85
CA PHE A 207 11.26 0.97 -12.72
C PHE A 207 11.52 0.20 -11.42
N LEU A 208 12.80 -0.07 -11.11
CA LEU A 208 13.19 -0.79 -9.89
C LEU A 208 12.85 0.00 -8.62
N PHE A 209 13.12 1.31 -8.58
CA PHE A 209 12.72 2.16 -7.45
C PHE A 209 11.21 2.25 -7.29
N SER A 210 10.46 2.31 -8.38
CA SER A 210 8.99 2.30 -8.32
C SER A 210 8.45 1.03 -7.66
N ILE A 211 8.98 -0.14 -8.02
CA ILE A 211 8.59 -1.41 -7.39
C ILE A 211 8.99 -1.42 -5.92
N LEU A 212 10.23 -0.98 -5.62
CA LEU A 212 10.72 -0.90 -4.26
C LEU A 212 9.80 -0.03 -3.39
N ASP A 213 9.46 1.18 -3.85
CA ASP A 213 8.62 2.11 -3.09
C ASP A 213 7.22 1.56 -2.79
N MET A 214 6.65 0.75 -3.70
CA MET A 214 5.40 0.04 -3.43
C MET A 214 5.55 -0.95 -2.27
N ILE A 215 6.61 -1.77 -2.29
CA ILE A 215 6.89 -2.76 -1.23
C ILE A 215 7.20 -2.04 0.10
N LEU A 216 8.01 -0.98 0.06
CA LEU A 216 8.37 -0.20 1.24
C LEU A 216 7.15 0.50 1.85
N MET A 217 6.22 0.98 1.02
CA MET A 217 4.96 1.54 1.53
C MET A 217 4.12 0.46 2.23
N LEU A 218 3.98 -0.73 1.64
CA LEU A 218 3.27 -1.85 2.27
C LEU A 218 3.89 -2.28 3.60
N LEU A 219 5.23 -2.37 3.66
CA LEU A 219 5.95 -2.62 4.92
C LEU A 219 5.71 -1.52 5.94
N THR A 220 5.60 -0.26 5.51
CA THR A 220 5.32 0.88 6.40
C THR A 220 3.90 0.83 6.95
N PHE A 221 2.90 0.52 6.12
CA PHE A 221 1.52 0.29 6.55
C PHE A 221 1.44 -0.81 7.62
N TYR A 222 2.03 -1.96 7.32
CA TYR A 222 2.10 -3.08 8.25
C TYR A 222 2.78 -2.68 9.56
N GLY A 223 3.97 -2.07 9.48
CA GLY A 223 4.76 -1.69 10.64
C GLY A 223 4.03 -0.69 11.55
N MET A 224 3.43 0.34 10.96
CA MET A 224 2.70 1.38 11.71
C MET A 224 1.41 0.86 12.33
N ARG A 225 0.70 -0.05 11.65
CA ARG A 225 -0.53 -0.67 12.18
C ARG A 225 -0.22 -1.50 13.43
N ARG A 226 0.78 -2.38 13.36
CA ARG A 226 1.16 -3.25 14.47
C ARG A 226 1.67 -2.51 15.70
N ARG A 227 2.35 -1.36 15.51
CA ARG A 227 2.73 -0.51 16.65
C ARG A 227 1.53 0.06 17.40
N LYS A 228 0.46 0.43 16.69
CA LYS A 228 -0.78 0.94 17.29
C LYS A 228 -1.50 -0.16 18.06
N ASP A 229 -1.61 -1.35 17.48
CA ASP A 229 -2.31 -2.48 18.10
C ASP A 229 -1.56 -3.00 19.35
N GLY A 230 -0.22 -3.03 19.29
CA GLY A 230 0.60 -3.42 20.44
C GLY A 230 0.48 -2.48 21.63
N TYR A 231 0.35 -1.16 21.39
CA TYR A 231 0.13 -0.19 22.46
C TYR A 231 -1.25 -0.38 23.13
N ALA A 232 -2.28 -0.67 22.33
CA ALA A 232 -3.61 -0.97 22.87
C ALA A 232 -3.62 -2.24 23.72
N ARG A 233 -2.92 -3.29 23.30
CA ARG A 233 -2.87 -4.57 24.03
C ARG A 233 -2.17 -4.46 25.37
N ASN A 234 -1.06 -3.73 25.46
CA ASN A 234 -0.35 -3.51 26.74
C ASN A 234 -1.16 -2.69 27.76
N SER A 235 -2.15 -1.91 27.31
CA SER A 235 -3.02 -1.14 28.20
C SER A 235 -4.08 -2.00 28.91
N VAL A 236 -4.37 -3.18 28.37
CA VAL A 236 -5.33 -4.12 28.95
C VAL A 236 -4.52 -5.27 29.53
N ASN A 237 -4.40 -5.29 30.86
CA ASN A 237 -3.64 -6.25 31.66
C ASN A 237 -4.25 -7.68 31.62
N VAL A 238 -4.61 -8.18 30.44
CA VAL A 238 -5.08 -9.55 30.25
C VAL A 238 -3.86 -10.46 30.27
N ARG A 239 -3.72 -11.20 31.38
CA ARG A 239 -2.76 -12.29 31.51
C ARG A 239 -2.83 -13.18 30.26
N PRO A 240 -1.71 -13.45 29.59
CA PRO A 240 -1.68 -14.40 28.49
C PRO A 240 -1.84 -15.80 29.07
N GLU A 241 -3.08 -16.25 29.27
CA GLU A 241 -3.32 -17.67 29.49
C GLU A 241 -3.05 -18.43 28.18
N GLY A 242 -2.23 -19.46 28.31
CA GLY A 242 -1.58 -20.17 27.23
C GLY A 242 -2.50 -20.55 26.08
N SER A 243 -2.22 -20.01 24.90
CA SER A 243 -2.70 -20.58 23.64
C SER A 243 -1.51 -20.72 22.70
N GLY A 244 -0.80 -21.84 22.87
CA GLY A 244 0.27 -22.32 22.01
C GLY A 244 -0.22 -22.83 20.66
N GLY A 245 -1.07 -22.04 19.98
CA GLY A 245 -1.48 -22.31 18.62
C GLY A 245 -0.43 -21.81 17.63
N ALA A 246 0.76 -22.40 17.63
CA ALA A 246 1.72 -22.20 16.55
C ALA A 246 1.09 -22.77 15.27
N SER A 247 0.41 -21.92 14.50
CA SER A 247 -0.06 -22.26 13.16
C SER A 247 1.16 -22.49 12.28
N VAL A 248 1.56 -23.76 12.21
CA VAL A 248 2.59 -24.30 11.33
C VAL A 248 2.04 -24.22 9.90
N CYS A 249 2.21 -23.07 9.24
CA CYS A 249 2.20 -23.04 7.78
C CYS A 249 3.48 -23.74 7.31
N ALA A 250 3.42 -25.06 7.15
CA ALA A 250 4.49 -25.89 6.64
C ALA A 250 4.91 -25.41 5.25
N GLY A 251 6.19 -25.07 5.07
CA GLY A 251 6.79 -24.76 3.77
C GLY A 251 7.40 -23.35 3.60
N ARG A 252 7.32 -22.45 4.59
CA ARG A 252 8.00 -21.14 4.53
C ARG A 252 9.23 -21.09 5.43
N ILE A 253 10.33 -20.52 4.91
CA ILE A 253 11.60 -20.35 5.64
C ILE A 253 11.32 -19.61 6.96
N PRO A 254 11.52 -20.24 8.13
CA PRO A 254 11.12 -19.68 9.42
C PRO A 254 11.90 -18.42 9.81
N LEU A 255 13.04 -18.17 9.16
CA LEU A 255 13.94 -17.06 9.51
C LEU A 255 13.39 -15.66 9.20
N LEU A 256 12.34 -15.54 8.38
CA LEU A 256 11.87 -14.25 7.82
C LEU A 256 10.46 -13.86 8.25
N ARG A 257 9.87 -14.57 9.22
CA ARG A 257 8.52 -14.26 9.71
C ARG A 257 8.58 -13.15 10.77
N PHE A 258 7.88 -12.05 10.51
CA PHE A 258 7.72 -11.00 11.52
C PHE A 258 6.78 -11.51 12.62
N PRO A 259 7.14 -11.36 13.90
CA PRO A 259 6.23 -11.74 14.98
C PRO A 259 5.04 -10.79 15.04
N ASP A 260 3.89 -11.29 15.49
CA ASP A 260 2.62 -10.55 15.64
C ASP A 260 2.62 -9.51 16.77
N THR A 261 3.79 -9.00 17.15
CA THR A 261 4.01 -8.07 18.26
C THR A 261 4.38 -6.68 17.76
N ALA A 262 4.37 -5.68 18.66
CA ALA A 262 4.88 -4.34 18.36
C ALA A 262 6.32 -4.36 17.84
N TRP A 263 7.12 -5.34 18.29
CA TRP A 263 8.49 -5.54 17.84
C TRP A 263 8.57 -5.96 16.37
N GLY A 264 7.68 -6.84 15.90
CA GLY A 264 7.59 -7.19 14.47
C GLY A 264 7.24 -5.99 13.60
N GLY A 265 6.37 -5.11 14.09
CA GLY A 265 6.06 -3.83 13.43
C GLY A 265 7.27 -2.91 13.33
N ASN A 266 8.05 -2.76 14.41
CA ASN A 266 9.30 -1.99 14.40
C ASN A 266 10.34 -2.60 13.44
N LEU A 267 10.47 -3.93 13.43
CA LEU A 267 11.39 -4.62 12.54
C LEU A 267 11.04 -4.38 11.07
N ALA A 268 9.76 -4.39 10.70
CA ALA A 268 9.32 -4.08 9.33
C ALA A 268 9.69 -2.64 8.92
N LEU A 269 9.56 -1.67 9.83
CA LEU A 269 9.98 -0.29 9.59
C LEU A 269 11.49 -0.15 9.43
N ILE A 270 12.26 -0.87 10.25
CA ILE A 270 13.73 -0.92 10.15
C ILE A 270 14.16 -1.51 8.81
N VAL A 271 13.57 -2.64 8.41
CA VAL A 271 13.80 -3.27 7.10
C VAL A 271 13.48 -2.28 5.99
N ALA A 272 12.34 -1.58 6.06
CA ALA A 272 11.97 -0.61 5.04
C ALA A 272 12.97 0.56 4.94
N PHE A 273 13.47 1.06 6.07
CA PHE A 273 14.49 2.12 6.10
C PHE A 273 15.82 1.64 5.49
N PHE A 274 16.34 0.49 5.93
CA PHE A 274 17.63 -0.01 5.45
C PHE A 274 17.57 -0.50 4.00
N ALA A 275 16.46 -1.07 3.55
CA ALA A 275 16.26 -1.42 2.15
C ALA A 275 16.28 -0.17 1.25
N HIS A 276 15.63 0.92 1.68
CA HIS A 276 15.67 2.19 0.94
C HIS A 276 17.08 2.76 0.89
N LEU A 277 17.79 2.74 2.03
CA LEU A 277 19.16 3.22 2.12
C LEU A 277 20.11 2.39 1.24
N ALA A 278 20.00 1.06 1.29
CA ALA A 278 20.78 0.14 0.48
C ALA A 278 20.53 0.34 -1.02
N ALA A 279 19.27 0.58 -1.43
CA ALA A 279 18.95 0.89 -2.82
C ALA A 279 19.58 2.21 -3.28
N GLY A 280 19.56 3.26 -2.44
CA GLY A 280 20.25 4.51 -2.73
C GLY A 280 21.76 4.34 -2.87
N PHE A 281 22.40 3.54 -2.00
CA PHE A 281 23.83 3.24 -2.14
C PHE A 281 24.14 2.33 -3.32
N ALA A 282 23.22 1.45 -3.72
CA ALA A 282 23.40 0.58 -4.88
C ALA A 282 23.56 1.37 -6.19
N THR A 283 23.12 2.64 -6.25
CA THR A 283 23.32 3.50 -7.43
C THR A 283 24.67 4.22 -7.44
N VAL A 284 25.43 4.23 -6.35
CA VAL A 284 26.71 4.95 -6.25
C VAL A 284 27.77 4.47 -7.24
N PRO A 285 27.91 3.15 -7.55
CA PRO A 285 28.84 2.70 -8.57
C PRO A 285 28.62 3.37 -9.94
N ASN A 286 27.39 3.81 -10.24
CA ASN A 286 27.05 4.52 -11.48
C ASN A 286 27.77 5.88 -11.65
N LEU A 287 28.51 6.36 -10.64
CA LEU A 287 29.39 7.52 -10.76
C LEU A 287 30.74 7.21 -11.41
N LYS A 288 31.09 5.93 -11.58
CA LYS A 288 32.34 5.47 -12.20
C LYS A 288 32.10 4.93 -13.60
N GLN A 289 33.16 4.90 -14.42
CA GLN A 289 33.14 4.24 -15.73
C GLN A 289 32.71 2.77 -15.60
N ASN A 290 31.79 2.33 -16.45
CA ASN A 290 31.17 0.99 -16.40
C ASN A 290 30.44 0.67 -15.09
N GLY A 291 30.12 1.69 -14.28
CA GLY A 291 29.43 1.56 -13.01
C GLY A 291 28.06 0.88 -13.08
N CYS A 292 27.37 1.01 -14.21
CA CYS A 292 26.04 0.42 -14.42
C CYS A 292 26.02 -1.12 -14.31
N LEU A 293 27.14 -1.78 -14.67
CA LEU A 293 27.28 -3.24 -14.58
C LEU A 293 27.20 -3.74 -13.14
N VAL A 294 27.56 -2.90 -12.18
CA VAL A 294 27.49 -3.20 -10.75
C VAL A 294 26.19 -2.65 -10.15
N SER A 295 25.82 -1.41 -10.48
CA SER A 295 24.68 -0.76 -9.85
C SER A 295 23.34 -1.39 -10.21
N LEU A 296 23.13 -1.80 -11.46
CA LEU A 296 21.86 -2.39 -11.90
C LEU A 296 21.59 -3.74 -11.22
N PRO A 297 22.52 -4.73 -11.24
CA PRO A 297 22.30 -5.98 -10.53
C PRO A 297 22.22 -5.80 -9.02
N ALA A 298 23.02 -4.89 -8.44
CA ALA A 298 22.94 -4.60 -7.01
C ALA A 298 21.57 -4.04 -6.61
N LEU A 299 21.05 -3.06 -7.35
CA LEU A 299 19.72 -2.50 -7.11
C LEU A 299 18.64 -3.56 -7.29
N ALA A 300 18.68 -4.35 -8.38
CA ALA A 300 17.74 -5.45 -8.60
C ALA A 300 17.79 -6.49 -7.47
N GLY A 301 18.98 -6.79 -6.95
CA GLY A 301 19.18 -7.67 -5.79
C GLY A 301 18.54 -7.12 -4.52
N VAL A 302 18.68 -5.82 -4.24
CA VAL A 302 18.01 -5.16 -3.10
C VAL A 302 16.48 -5.22 -3.25
N VAL A 303 15.95 -4.93 -4.44
CA VAL A 303 14.50 -5.02 -4.70
C VAL A 303 13.99 -6.45 -4.54
N GLY A 304 14.68 -7.43 -5.13
CA GLY A 304 14.34 -8.85 -5.03
C GLY A 304 14.37 -9.36 -3.59
N LEU A 305 15.42 -9.03 -2.83
CA LEU A 305 15.53 -9.39 -1.41
C LEU A 305 14.40 -8.76 -0.60
N THR A 306 14.09 -7.48 -0.83
CA THR A 306 13.00 -6.79 -0.14
C THR A 306 11.64 -7.42 -0.46
N ALA A 307 11.42 -7.81 -1.72
CA ALA A 307 10.22 -8.52 -2.15
C ALA A 307 10.10 -9.89 -1.47
N ILE A 308 11.19 -10.66 -1.38
CA ILE A 308 11.22 -11.95 -0.68
C ILE A 308 10.89 -11.75 0.80
N ILE A 309 11.51 -10.78 1.48
CA ILE A 309 11.22 -10.46 2.88
C ILE A 309 9.74 -10.12 3.06
N PHE A 310 9.18 -9.30 2.18
CA PHE A 310 7.76 -8.93 2.22
C PHE A 310 6.83 -10.13 2.01
N VAL A 311 7.08 -10.95 0.98
CA VAL A 311 6.24 -12.11 0.65
C VAL A 311 6.34 -13.17 1.75
N SER A 312 7.52 -13.46 2.26
CA SER A 312 7.71 -14.45 3.32
C SER A 312 7.15 -13.98 4.66
N GLY A 313 7.36 -12.71 5.01
CA GLY A 313 7.10 -12.20 6.35
C GLY A 313 5.76 -11.52 6.56
N VAL A 314 5.21 -10.86 5.54
CA VAL A 314 4.09 -9.91 5.72
C VAL A 314 2.85 -10.27 4.88
N SER A 315 3.02 -10.88 3.70
CA SER A 315 1.90 -11.12 2.77
C SER A 315 0.72 -11.86 3.39
N GLY A 316 0.97 -12.84 4.27
CA GLY A 316 -0.07 -13.64 4.92
C GLY A 316 -1.00 -12.82 5.83
N HIS A 317 -0.56 -11.66 6.33
CA HIS A 317 -1.40 -10.80 7.17
C HIS A 317 -2.30 -9.85 6.38
N PHE A 318 -2.04 -9.65 5.08
CA PHE A 318 -2.83 -8.76 4.24
C PHE A 318 -4.01 -9.47 3.57
N LEU A 319 -4.03 -10.81 3.56
CA LEU A 319 -5.19 -11.57 3.13
C LEU A 319 -6.17 -11.71 4.31
N PRO A 320 -7.43 -11.26 4.18
CA PRO A 320 -8.42 -11.47 5.21
C PRO A 320 -8.64 -12.98 5.42
N ASP A 321 -8.64 -13.43 6.68
CA ASP A 321 -8.81 -14.84 7.08
C ASP A 321 -10.04 -15.50 6.43
N ILE A 322 -11.05 -14.70 6.09
CA ILE A 322 -12.28 -15.15 5.42
C ILE A 322 -11.99 -15.72 4.02
N GLN A 323 -11.06 -15.12 3.27
CA GLN A 323 -10.63 -15.68 1.97
C GLN A 323 -9.79 -16.94 2.16
N GLY A 324 -8.95 -16.99 3.20
CA GLY A 324 -8.20 -18.19 3.57
C GLY A 324 -9.10 -19.37 3.89
N ARG A 325 -10.17 -19.15 4.67
CA ARG A 325 -11.16 -20.20 4.98
C ARG A 325 -11.95 -20.66 3.77
N ARG A 326 -12.32 -19.76 2.85
CA ARG A 326 -13.00 -20.15 1.60
C ARG A 326 -12.09 -20.99 0.70
N MET A 327 -10.81 -20.63 0.60
CA MET A 327 -9.84 -21.45 -0.14
C MET A 327 -9.60 -22.81 0.53
N GLY A 328 -9.54 -22.84 1.87
CA GLY A 328 -9.44 -24.10 2.62
C GLY A 328 -10.68 -24.98 2.50
N GLN A 329 -11.89 -24.41 2.56
CA GLN A 329 -13.15 -25.14 2.37
C GLN A 329 -13.30 -25.67 0.95
N ASN A 330 -12.90 -24.89 -0.07
CA ASN A 330 -12.93 -25.36 -1.45
C ASN A 330 -11.88 -26.46 -1.71
N GLY A 331 -10.73 -26.38 -1.04
CA GLY A 331 -9.73 -27.45 -1.07
C GLY A 331 -10.23 -28.75 -0.44
N LEU A 332 -10.82 -28.67 0.76
CA LEU A 332 -11.43 -29.82 1.44
C LEU A 332 -12.61 -30.41 0.67
N ALA A 333 -13.43 -29.57 0.04
CA ALA A 333 -14.52 -30.04 -0.83
C ALA A 333 -13.97 -30.76 -2.09
N ALA A 334 -12.89 -30.26 -2.69
CA ALA A 334 -12.24 -30.89 -3.83
C ALA A 334 -11.48 -32.19 -3.48
N GLU A 335 -11.05 -32.33 -2.22
CA GLU A 335 -10.40 -33.54 -1.71
C GLU A 335 -11.43 -34.60 -1.30
N ALA A 336 -12.55 -34.19 -0.71
CA ALA A 336 -13.69 -35.06 -0.42
C ALA A 336 -14.28 -35.68 -1.71
N MET A 337 -14.43 -34.89 -2.79
CA MET A 337 -14.88 -35.41 -4.08
C MET A 337 -13.90 -36.40 -4.73
N ARG A 338 -12.65 -36.47 -4.29
CA ARG A 338 -11.63 -37.37 -4.86
C ARG A 338 -11.58 -38.75 -4.20
N HIS A 339 -12.33 -38.95 -3.13
CA HIS A 339 -12.41 -40.21 -2.38
C HIS A 339 -13.70 -41.01 -2.67
N GLU A 340 -14.58 -40.49 -3.51
CA GLU A 340 -15.83 -41.17 -3.93
C GLU A 340 -15.73 -41.89 -5.29
N ASP A 341 -14.55 -41.86 -5.94
CA ASP A 341 -14.22 -42.62 -7.17
C ASP A 341 -13.35 -43.85 -6.86
#